data_AF-A0A378AZS5-F1
#
_entry.id   AF-A0A378AZS5-F1
#
_cell.length_a   1.000
_cell.length_b   1.000
_cell.length_c   1.000
_cell.angle_alpha   90.00
_cell.angle_beta   90.00
_cell.angle_gamma   90.00
#
_symmetry.space_group_name_H-M   'P 1'
#
loop_
_entity.id
_entity.type
_entity.pdbx_description
1 polymer ?
#
loop_
_entity_poly.entity_id
_entity_poly.type
_entity_poly.pdbx_seq_one_letter_code
_entity_poly.pdbx_strand_id
1 'polypeptide(L)'
;MFDLLLRRARLVDDTLTDIAIQDGKIAALGEISAPSRKTIELNGKVYVSAGWIDSHVHCYPNSPIYHDEPDSVGIATGVTTVIDAGSTGADDVDDFYQLTRKAATEVYALLNISRVGLIAQNELANMANIDAAAVKQAVQRHPDFIVGLKARMSSSVVGENGITPLARAKAIQQETTICR
;
A
#
# COMPACT_ATOMS: atom_id res chain seq x y z
N MET A 1 27.14 4.23 -18.13
CA MET A 1 27.49 3.07 -17.28
C MET A 1 26.35 2.91 -16.29
N PHE A 2 25.76 1.73 -16.18
CA PHE A 2 24.63 1.46 -15.30
C PHE A 2 25.09 1.06 -13.88
N ASP A 3 24.20 1.13 -12.89
CA ASP A 3 24.51 0.67 -11.53
C ASP A 3 24.38 -0.86 -11.42
N LEU A 4 23.28 -1.41 -11.95
CA LEU A 4 23.02 -2.84 -12.01
C LEU A 4 22.53 -3.23 -13.41
N LEU A 5 23.05 -4.34 -13.92
CA LEU A 5 22.54 -5.00 -15.12
C LEU A 5 22.14 -6.43 -14.76
N LEU A 6 20.85 -6.75 -14.89
CA LEU A 6 20.35 -8.12 -14.83
C LEU A 6 20.32 -8.66 -16.27
N ARG A 7 21.02 -9.76 -16.54
CA ARG A 7 21.07 -10.33 -17.89
C ARG A 7 20.21 -11.56 -18.04
N ARG A 8 19.58 -11.69 -19.20
CA ARG A 8 18.73 -12.83 -19.58
C ARG A 8 17.67 -13.15 -18.53
N ALA A 9 17.02 -12.11 -17.99
CA ALA A 9 15.83 -12.25 -17.16
C ALA A 9 14.71 -12.91 -18.00
N ARG A 10 14.01 -13.89 -17.43
CA ARG A 10 12.84 -14.50 -18.07
C ARG A 10 11.58 -13.77 -17.63
N LEU A 11 10.83 -13.21 -18.57
CA LEU A 11 9.53 -12.62 -18.29
C LEU A 11 8.44 -13.69 -18.21
N VAL A 12 7.24 -13.31 -17.78
CA VAL A 12 6.09 -14.23 -17.60
C VAL A 12 5.59 -14.86 -18.90
N ASP A 13 5.90 -14.25 -20.05
CA ASP A 13 5.61 -14.75 -21.39
C ASP A 13 6.78 -15.55 -22.01
N ASP A 14 7.74 -15.97 -21.18
CA ASP A 14 8.99 -16.65 -21.55
C ASP A 14 10.00 -15.83 -22.36
N THR A 15 9.73 -14.55 -22.64
CA THR A 15 10.70 -13.67 -23.29
C THR A 15 11.95 -13.50 -22.43
N LEU A 16 13.13 -13.58 -23.05
CA LEU A 16 14.40 -13.27 -22.39
C LEU A 16 14.80 -11.81 -22.68
N THR A 17 15.16 -11.08 -21.64
CA THR A 17 15.54 -9.65 -21.74
C THR A 17 16.62 -9.29 -20.72
N ASP A 18 17.41 -8.26 -21.00
CA ASP A 18 18.26 -7.62 -19.99
C ASP A 18 17.51 -6.43 -19.37
N ILE A 19 17.78 -6.17 -18.09
CA ILE A 19 17.19 -5.05 -17.32
C ILE A 19 18.33 -4.23 -16.73
N ALA A 20 18.46 -2.98 -17.17
CA ALA A 20 19.44 -2.04 -16.63
C ALA A 20 18.81 -1.09 -15.63
N ILE A 21 19.47 -0.91 -14.49
CA ILE A 21 19.08 0.02 -13.42
C ILE A 21 20.13 1.11 -13.31
N GLN A 22 19.66 2.36 -13.23
CA GLN A 22 20.47 3.55 -12.99
C GLN A 22 19.72 4.48 -12.04
N ASP A 23 20.42 4.97 -11.01
CA ASP A 23 19.87 5.92 -10.03
C ASP A 23 18.54 5.45 -9.43
N GLY A 24 18.46 4.14 -9.14
CA GLY A 24 17.27 3.48 -8.57
C GLY A 24 16.10 3.30 -9.54
N LYS A 25 16.25 3.60 -10.83
CA LYS A 25 15.20 3.49 -11.85
C LYS A 25 15.58 2.50 -12.95
N ILE A 26 14.59 1.87 -13.57
CA ILE A 26 14.79 1.10 -14.79
C ILE A 26 15.17 2.08 -15.90
N ALA A 27 16.39 1.95 -16.40
CA ALA A 27 16.96 2.84 -17.40
C ALA A 27 16.84 2.29 -18.83
N ALA A 28 16.89 0.97 -18.98
CA ALA A 28 16.72 0.30 -20.28
C ALA A 28 16.25 -1.16 -20.10
N LEU A 29 15.58 -1.66 -21.13
CA LEU A 29 15.14 -3.05 -21.28
C LEU A 29 15.54 -3.55 -22.68
N GLY A 30 15.75 -4.86 -22.83
CA GLY A 30 16.06 -5.49 -24.12
C GLY A 30 17.47 -6.07 -24.14
N GLU A 31 18.09 -6.19 -25.32
CA GLU A 31 19.50 -6.60 -25.42
C GLU A 31 20.41 -5.39 -25.13
N ILE A 32 21.24 -5.49 -24.08
CA ILE A 32 22.02 -4.35 -23.60
C ILE A 32 23.52 -4.64 -23.70
N SER A 33 24.19 -3.85 -24.54
CA SER A 33 25.65 -3.82 -24.69
C SER A 33 26.25 -2.56 -24.07
N ALA A 34 26.18 -2.44 -22.75
CA ALA A 34 26.72 -1.30 -22.00
C ALA A 34 27.41 -1.76 -20.71
N PRO A 35 28.45 -1.06 -20.23
CA PRO A 35 29.08 -1.38 -18.95
C PRO A 35 28.15 -1.05 -17.77
N SER A 36 28.20 -1.88 -16.73
CA SER A 36 27.56 -1.65 -15.44
C SER A 36 28.54 -1.83 -14.29
N ARG A 37 28.26 -1.20 -13.14
CA ARG A 37 29.04 -1.39 -11.91
C ARG A 37 28.87 -2.80 -11.35
N LYS A 38 27.66 -3.36 -11.47
CA LYS A 38 27.34 -4.74 -11.10
C LYS A 38 26.56 -5.40 -12.24
N THR A 39 26.91 -6.65 -12.53
CA THR A 39 26.17 -7.51 -13.45
C THR A 39 25.75 -8.78 -12.75
N ILE A 40 24.50 -9.18 -12.90
CA ILE A 40 23.97 -10.46 -12.43
C ILE A 40 23.46 -11.22 -13.65
N GLU A 41 24.03 -12.38 -13.94
CA GLU A 41 23.63 -13.24 -15.04
C GLU A 41 22.56 -14.23 -14.56
N LEU A 42 21.31 -14.08 -15.04
CA LEU A 42 20.18 -14.91 -14.63
C LEU A 42 20.02 -16.15 -15.52
N ASN A 43 20.69 -16.19 -16.67
CA ASN A 43 20.74 -17.34 -17.59
C ASN A 43 19.36 -17.85 -18.06
N GLY A 44 18.30 -17.03 -17.95
CA GLY A 44 16.92 -17.45 -18.20
C GLY A 44 16.40 -18.53 -17.24
N LYS A 45 17.01 -18.70 -16.06
CA LYS A 45 16.64 -19.73 -15.06
C LYS A 45 15.64 -19.25 -14.03
N VAL A 46 15.48 -17.94 -13.88
CA VAL A 46 14.55 -17.33 -12.94
C VAL A 46 13.62 -16.37 -13.66
N TYR A 47 12.36 -16.37 -13.21
CA TYR A 47 11.39 -15.38 -13.65
C TYR A 47 11.64 -14.05 -12.96
N VAL A 48 11.43 -12.97 -13.70
CA VAL A 48 11.44 -11.60 -13.20
C VAL A 48 10.14 -10.94 -13.61
N SER A 49 9.51 -10.25 -12.67
CA SER A 49 8.34 -9.40 -12.90
C SER A 49 8.61 -8.02 -12.31
N ALA A 50 7.64 -7.12 -12.46
CA ALA A 50 7.51 -6.03 -11.50
C ALA A 50 7.39 -6.62 -10.08
N GLY A 51 7.84 -5.86 -9.09
CA GLY A 51 7.62 -6.22 -7.69
C GLY A 51 6.12 -6.37 -7.42
N TRP A 52 5.75 -7.39 -6.64
CA TRP A 52 4.34 -7.65 -6.36
C TRP A 52 3.76 -6.56 -5.46
N ILE A 53 2.50 -6.24 -5.70
CA ILE A 53 1.74 -5.24 -4.94
C ILE A 53 0.57 -5.98 -4.29
N ASP A 54 0.58 -6.08 -2.97
CA ASP A 54 -0.58 -6.54 -2.22
C ASP A 54 -1.45 -5.34 -1.83
N SER A 55 -2.58 -5.20 -2.52
CA SER A 55 -3.49 -4.08 -2.33
C SER A 55 -4.35 -4.16 -1.06
N HIS A 56 -4.24 -5.23 -0.27
CA HIS A 56 -5.05 -5.41 0.92
C HIS A 56 -4.34 -6.22 2.01
N VAL A 57 -3.67 -5.50 2.91
CA VAL A 57 -3.09 -6.06 4.13
C VAL A 57 -3.63 -5.34 5.37
N HIS A 58 -3.32 -5.87 6.54
CA HIS A 58 -3.42 -5.16 7.82
C HIS A 58 -2.06 -5.19 8.50
N CYS A 59 -1.25 -4.14 8.32
CA CYS A 59 0.16 -4.12 8.73
C CYS A 59 0.49 -2.95 9.66
N TYR A 60 -0.50 -2.43 10.39
CA TYR A 60 -0.28 -1.51 11.49
C TYR A 60 -0.01 -2.29 12.79
N PRO A 61 1.23 -2.32 13.32
CA PRO A 61 1.59 -3.19 14.45
C PRO A 61 0.84 -2.90 15.73
N ASN A 62 0.42 -1.64 15.94
CA ASN A 62 -0.27 -1.20 17.15
C ASN A 62 -1.80 -1.41 17.08
N SER A 63 -2.33 -1.96 15.99
CA SER A 63 -3.75 -2.28 15.87
C SER A 63 -4.15 -3.39 16.87
N PRO A 64 -5.23 -3.22 17.64
CA PRO A 64 -5.57 -4.14 18.72
C PRO A 64 -6.17 -5.47 18.25
N ILE A 65 -6.61 -5.58 16.98
CA ILE A 65 -7.33 -6.77 16.48
C ILE A 65 -6.62 -7.37 15.27
N TYR A 66 -6.32 -6.55 14.26
CA TYR A 66 -5.68 -6.98 13.03
C TYR A 66 -4.35 -6.23 12.88
N HIS A 67 -3.25 -6.92 13.15
CA HIS A 67 -1.91 -6.36 13.02
C HIS A 67 -0.97 -7.39 12.40
N ASP A 68 0.05 -6.86 11.73
CA ASP A 68 1.26 -7.57 11.32
C ASP A 68 2.35 -6.50 11.17
N GLU A 69 3.59 -6.94 10.94
CA GLU A 69 4.71 -6.07 10.62
C GLU A 69 4.81 -5.87 9.09
N PRO A 70 4.98 -4.64 8.57
CA PRO A 70 5.03 -4.39 7.13
C PRO A 70 6.02 -5.27 6.36
N ASP A 71 7.23 -5.50 6.91
CA ASP A 71 8.25 -6.31 6.24
C ASP A 71 7.98 -7.82 6.31
N SER A 72 7.19 -8.27 7.28
CA SER A 72 6.76 -9.67 7.43
C SER A 72 5.80 -10.06 6.31
N VAL A 73 4.81 -9.21 6.01
CA VAL A 73 3.83 -9.43 4.92
C VAL A 73 4.32 -8.92 3.56
N GLY A 74 5.30 -8.02 3.56
CA GLY A 74 5.88 -7.40 2.38
C GLY A 74 7.12 -8.13 1.87
N ILE A 75 8.27 -7.48 2.02
CA ILE A 75 9.51 -7.89 1.32
C ILE A 75 9.95 -9.32 1.64
N ALA A 76 9.65 -9.85 2.84
CA ALA A 76 9.95 -11.22 3.23
C ALA A 76 9.19 -12.28 2.40
N THR A 77 8.09 -11.89 1.74
CA THR A 77 7.26 -12.77 0.90
C THR A 77 7.43 -12.49 -0.60
N GLY A 78 8.31 -11.57 -0.98
CA GLY A 78 8.48 -11.11 -2.37
C GLY A 78 7.53 -10.00 -2.80
N VAL A 79 6.71 -9.48 -1.88
CA VAL A 79 5.84 -8.32 -2.09
C VAL A 79 6.62 -7.04 -1.82
N THR A 80 6.81 -6.20 -2.84
CA THR A 80 7.59 -4.96 -2.70
C THR A 80 6.76 -3.81 -2.17
N THR A 81 5.45 -3.87 -2.35
CA THR A 81 4.53 -2.80 -1.95
C THR A 81 3.27 -3.38 -1.35
N VAL A 82 2.84 -2.81 -0.23
CA VAL A 82 1.60 -3.20 0.45
C VAL A 82 0.70 -1.98 0.65
N ILE A 83 -0.62 -2.21 0.63
CA ILE A 83 -1.62 -1.20 0.97
C ILE A 83 -2.40 -1.68 2.20
N ASP A 84 -2.22 -0.99 3.32
CA ASP A 84 -3.01 -1.24 4.52
C ASP A 84 -4.48 -0.88 4.27
N ALA A 85 -5.37 -1.83 4.53
CA ALA A 85 -6.78 -1.74 4.15
C ALA A 85 -7.64 -1.09 5.24
N GLY A 86 -7.22 0.05 5.76
CA GLY A 86 -7.98 0.83 6.75
C GLY A 86 -7.89 0.30 8.16
N SER A 87 -6.70 -0.18 8.56
CA SER A 87 -6.40 -0.48 9.96
C SER A 87 -6.47 0.78 10.82
N THR A 88 -5.99 1.90 10.28
CA THR A 88 -6.02 3.21 10.93
C THR A 88 -7.12 4.12 10.39
N GLY A 89 -7.62 4.97 11.27
CA GLY A 89 -8.44 6.13 10.96
C GLY A 89 -7.66 7.43 11.16
N ALA A 90 -8.38 8.54 11.20
CA ALA A 90 -7.76 9.86 11.37
C ALA A 90 -7.01 10.05 12.69
N ASP A 91 -7.37 9.30 13.74
CA ASP A 91 -6.81 9.45 15.09
C ASP A 91 -5.42 8.82 15.23
N ASP A 92 -5.07 7.83 14.41
CA ASP A 92 -3.86 7.01 14.54
C ASP A 92 -3.00 6.88 13.27
N VAL A 93 -3.46 7.39 12.11
CA VAL A 93 -2.70 7.32 10.85
C VAL A 93 -1.31 7.98 10.91
N ASP A 94 -1.11 8.98 11.76
CA ASP A 94 0.20 9.62 11.94
C ASP A 94 1.24 8.67 12.54
N ASP A 95 0.83 7.92 13.57
CA ASP A 95 1.69 6.94 14.22
C ASP A 95 2.05 5.84 13.22
N PHE A 96 1.05 5.34 12.50
CA PHE A 96 1.27 4.33 11.47
C PHE A 96 2.21 4.84 10.37
N TYR A 97 2.02 6.06 9.87
CA TYR A 97 2.92 6.65 8.88
C TYR A 97 4.37 6.65 9.38
N GLN A 98 4.64 7.09 10.62
CA GLN A 98 5.99 7.11 11.19
C GLN A 98 6.61 5.71 11.31
N LEU A 99 5.82 4.70 11.68
CA LEU A 99 6.29 3.31 11.73
C LEU A 99 6.71 2.81 10.34
N THR A 100 5.92 3.09 9.30
CA THR A 100 6.23 2.63 7.94
C THR A 100 7.51 3.23 7.36
N ARG A 101 7.96 4.39 7.83
CA ARG A 101 9.22 5.00 7.35
C ARG A 101 10.48 4.20 7.72
N LYS A 102 10.34 3.19 8.59
CA LYS A 102 11.42 2.27 8.96
C LYS A 102 11.35 0.94 8.20
N ALA A 103 10.28 0.68 7.46
CA ALA A 103 10.11 -0.56 6.71
C ALA A 103 10.97 -0.54 5.43
N ALA A 104 11.46 -1.71 5.03
CA ALA A 104 12.06 -1.88 3.70
C ALA A 104 10.98 -1.99 2.60
N THR A 105 9.82 -2.52 2.95
CA THR A 105 8.63 -2.61 2.10
C THR A 105 8.05 -1.20 1.87
N GLU A 106 7.66 -0.90 0.64
CA GLU A 106 6.91 0.34 0.37
C GLU A 106 5.48 0.18 0.89
N VAL A 107 5.05 1.08 1.78
CA VAL A 107 3.72 0.98 2.43
C VAL A 107 2.88 2.20 2.08
N TYR A 108 1.65 1.93 1.65
CA TYR A 108 0.56 2.90 1.51
C TYR A 108 -0.62 2.50 2.40
N ALA A 109 -1.61 3.38 2.55
CA ALA A 109 -2.81 3.08 3.31
C ALA A 109 -4.08 3.56 2.60
N LEU A 110 -5.14 2.78 2.72
CA LEU A 110 -6.51 3.29 2.65
C LEU A 110 -6.86 3.80 4.05
N LEU A 111 -7.30 5.05 4.18
CA LEU A 111 -7.73 5.57 5.47
C LEU A 111 -9.14 5.07 5.80
N ASN A 112 -9.36 4.50 6.99
CA ASN A 112 -10.71 4.13 7.43
C ASN A 112 -11.58 5.39 7.58
N ILE A 113 -12.83 5.35 7.11
CA ILE A 113 -13.77 6.48 7.28
C ILE A 113 -14.17 6.68 8.74
N SER A 114 -14.00 5.65 9.57
CA SER A 114 -14.05 5.76 11.02
C SER A 114 -12.76 6.38 11.52
N ARG A 115 -12.83 7.50 12.25
CA ARG A 115 -11.65 8.17 12.81
C ARG A 115 -10.80 7.27 13.71
N VAL A 116 -11.42 6.26 14.32
CA VAL A 116 -10.78 5.32 15.26
C VAL A 116 -10.23 4.06 14.59
N GLY A 117 -10.30 3.91 13.27
CA GLY A 117 -9.79 2.71 12.59
C GLY A 117 -10.40 1.40 13.11
N LEU A 118 -9.61 0.33 13.13
CA LEU A 118 -10.00 -1.02 13.56
C LEU A 118 -9.78 -1.29 15.05
N ILE A 119 -10.23 -0.38 15.92
CA ILE A 119 -10.23 -0.63 17.38
C ILE A 119 -11.23 -1.73 17.80
N ALA A 120 -12.22 -2.01 16.94
CA ALA A 120 -13.30 -2.97 17.16
C ALA A 120 -13.70 -3.64 15.83
N GLN A 121 -14.44 -4.75 15.91
CA GLN A 121 -15.01 -5.40 14.72
C GLN A 121 -16.22 -4.65 14.12
N ASN A 122 -16.61 -3.51 14.70
CA ASN A 122 -17.82 -2.76 14.36
C ASN A 122 -17.62 -1.23 14.43
N GLU A 123 -16.49 -0.75 13.94
CA GLU A 123 -16.11 0.66 13.94
C GLU A 123 -17.13 1.59 13.27
N LEU A 124 -17.95 1.05 12.35
CA LEU A 124 -19.02 1.76 11.63
C LEU A 124 -20.42 1.61 12.23
N ALA A 125 -20.57 0.93 13.37
CA ALA A 125 -21.84 0.84 14.07
C ALA A 125 -22.19 2.15 14.81
N ASN A 126 -21.17 2.86 15.31
CA ASN A 126 -21.35 4.19 15.90
C ASN A 126 -21.07 5.27 14.87
N MET A 127 -22.12 5.94 14.37
CA MET A 127 -21.99 7.01 13.38
C MET A 127 -21.18 8.22 13.88
N ALA A 128 -21.03 8.40 15.20
CA ALA A 128 -20.17 9.46 15.76
C ALA A 128 -18.67 9.22 15.50
N ASN A 129 -18.29 8.02 15.04
CA ASN A 129 -16.92 7.74 14.62
C ASN A 129 -16.63 8.27 13.21
N ILE A 130 -17.64 8.61 12.40
CA ILE A 130 -17.44 9.11 11.04
C ILE A 130 -17.38 10.63 11.08
N ASP A 131 -16.15 11.16 11.09
CA ASP A 131 -15.87 12.59 11.08
C ASP A 131 -15.21 12.99 9.76
N ALA A 132 -15.98 13.67 8.90
CA ALA A 132 -15.52 14.12 7.59
C ALA A 132 -14.35 15.11 7.66
N ALA A 133 -14.35 16.00 8.67
CA ALA A 133 -13.30 17.00 8.83
C ALA A 133 -11.98 16.33 9.25
N ALA A 134 -12.05 15.39 10.20
CA ALA A 134 -10.88 14.63 10.63
C ALA A 134 -10.29 13.80 9.47
N VAL A 135 -11.12 13.11 8.70
CA VAL A 135 -10.68 12.35 7.51
C VAL A 135 -10.00 13.26 6.49
N LYS A 136 -10.60 14.42 6.18
CA LYS A 136 -10.03 15.38 5.23
C LYS A 136 -8.68 15.93 5.70
N GLN A 137 -8.54 16.24 6.99
CA GLN A 137 -7.28 16.71 7.56
C GLN A 137 -6.21 15.63 7.52
N ALA A 138 -6.54 14.38 7.86
CA ALA A 138 -5.61 13.25 7.76
C ALA A 138 -5.05 13.08 6.33
N VAL A 139 -5.94 13.10 5.34
CA VAL A 139 -5.58 13.04 3.91
C VAL A 139 -4.64 14.18 3.50
N GLN A 140 -4.90 15.40 3.96
CA GLN A 140 -4.07 16.56 3.64
C GLN A 140 -2.66 16.48 4.26
N ARG A 141 -2.53 15.83 5.42
CA ARG A 141 -1.24 15.66 6.10
C ARG A 141 -0.36 14.59 5.47
N HIS A 142 -0.98 13.57 4.85
CA HIS A 142 -0.29 12.40 4.28
C HIS A 142 -0.69 12.11 2.83
N PRO A 143 -0.56 13.08 1.90
CA PRO A 143 -1.08 12.95 0.53
C PRO A 143 -0.36 11.86 -0.29
N ASP A 144 0.90 11.55 0.03
CA ASP A 144 1.69 10.53 -0.67
C ASP A 144 1.61 9.14 -0.02
N PHE A 145 0.90 9.01 1.11
CA PHE A 145 0.74 7.76 1.84
C PHE A 145 -0.70 7.25 1.82
N ILE A 146 -1.67 8.15 1.92
CA ILE A 146 -3.10 7.82 1.89
C ILE A 146 -3.58 7.79 0.43
N VAL A 147 -3.79 6.59 -0.10
CA VAL A 147 -4.14 6.35 -1.51
C VAL A 147 -5.65 6.14 -1.72
N GLY A 148 -6.45 6.16 -0.66
CA GLY A 148 -7.90 5.95 -0.74
C GLY A 148 -8.59 6.00 0.61
N LEU A 149 -9.91 5.77 0.60
CA LEU A 149 -10.72 5.59 1.80
C LEU A 149 -11.24 4.15 1.88
N LYS A 150 -11.40 3.63 3.10
CA LYS A 150 -11.95 2.31 3.36
C LYS A 150 -13.25 2.39 4.16
N ALA A 151 -14.27 1.67 3.68
CA ALA A 151 -15.46 1.32 4.45
C ALA A 151 -15.63 -0.21 4.45
N ARG A 152 -15.97 -0.80 5.60
CA ARG A 152 -16.28 -2.24 5.73
C ARG A 152 -17.80 -2.43 5.82
N MET A 153 -18.43 -2.82 4.71
CA MET A 153 -19.89 -2.85 4.58
C MET A 153 -20.48 -4.25 4.82
N SER A 154 -20.12 -4.88 5.95
CA SER A 154 -20.80 -6.09 6.44
C SER A 154 -21.79 -5.73 7.55
N SER A 155 -22.86 -6.53 7.72
CA SER A 155 -23.87 -6.31 8.76
C SER A 155 -23.28 -6.27 10.17
N SER A 156 -22.28 -7.12 10.44
CA SER A 156 -21.55 -7.13 11.71
C SER A 156 -20.78 -5.83 11.99
N VAL A 157 -20.33 -5.13 10.94
CA VAL A 157 -19.52 -3.92 11.08
C VAL A 157 -20.38 -2.66 11.19
N VAL A 158 -21.40 -2.55 10.34
CA VAL A 158 -22.24 -1.34 10.27
C VAL A 158 -23.38 -1.34 11.30
N GLY A 159 -23.64 -2.47 11.96
CA GLY A 159 -24.77 -2.62 12.87
C GLY A 159 -26.10 -2.34 12.15
N GLU A 160 -26.92 -1.47 12.73
CA GLU A 160 -28.24 -1.12 12.20
C GLU A 160 -28.20 -0.01 11.14
N ASN A 161 -27.02 0.54 10.81
CA ASN A 161 -26.91 1.72 9.95
C ASN A 161 -27.15 1.46 8.45
N GLY A 162 -27.25 0.19 8.04
CA GLY A 162 -27.42 -0.20 6.64
C GLY A 162 -26.34 0.41 5.75
N ILE A 163 -26.74 1.08 4.67
CA ILE A 163 -25.82 1.72 3.70
C ILE A 163 -25.33 3.11 4.10
N THR A 164 -25.81 3.66 5.23
CA THR A 164 -25.52 5.05 5.63
C THR A 164 -24.01 5.33 5.74
N PRO A 165 -23.16 4.45 6.30
CA PRO A 165 -21.71 4.66 6.32
C PRO A 165 -21.10 4.78 4.92
N LEU A 166 -21.59 3.99 3.95
CA LEU A 166 -21.12 4.06 2.55
C LEU A 166 -21.51 5.38 1.88
N ALA A 167 -22.75 5.86 2.12
CA ALA A 167 -23.18 7.17 1.60
C ALA A 167 -22.31 8.31 2.16
N ARG A 168 -21.96 8.25 3.45
CA ARG A 168 -21.01 9.20 4.07
C ARG A 168 -19.61 9.07 3.49
N ALA A 169 -19.11 7.84 3.30
CA ALA A 169 -17.81 7.60 2.67
C ALA A 169 -17.71 8.26 1.28
N LYS A 170 -18.77 8.14 0.47
CA LYS A 170 -18.83 8.76 -0.86
C LYS A 170 -18.89 10.28 -0.81
N ALA A 171 -19.65 10.87 0.11
CA ALA A 171 -19.65 12.31 0.30
C ALA A 171 -18.24 12.82 0.70
N ILE A 172 -17.58 12.15 1.66
CA ILE A 172 -16.22 12.50 2.09
C ILE A 172 -15.22 12.35 0.93
N GLN A 173 -15.34 11.28 0.14
CA GLN A 173 -14.48 11.05 -1.03
C GLN A 173 -14.63 12.17 -2.08
N GLN A 174 -15.83 12.72 -2.28
CA GLN A 174 -16.04 13.84 -3.20
C GLN A 174 -15.43 15.16 -2.69
N GLU A 175 -15.29 15.31 -1.38
CA GLU A 175 -14.71 16.50 -0.74
C GLU A 175 -13.20 16.41 -0.51
N THR A 176 -12.61 15.25 -0.77
CA THR A 176 -11.18 14.97 -0.59
C THR A 176 -10.49 14.77 -1.94
N THR A 177 -9.27 15.27 -2.07
CA THR A 177 -8.49 15.20 -3.32
C THR A 177 -7.76 13.86 -3.52
N ILE A 178 -8.22 12.79 -2.87
CA ILE A 178 -7.59 11.47 -2.93
C ILE A 178 -7.80 10.91 -4.33
N CYS A 179 -6.72 10.44 -4.97
CA CYS A 179 -6.63 10.09 -6.39
C CYS A 179 -6.72 11.31 -7.33
N ARG A 180 -5.57 11.99 -7.52
CA ARG A 180 -5.29 12.74 -8.74
C ARG A 180 -4.40 11.91 -9.66
#